data_AF-A0A955ZWM8-F1
#
_entry.id   AF-A0A955ZWM8-F1
#
_cell.length_a   1.000
_cell.length_b   1.000
_cell.length_c   1.000
_cell.angle_alpha   90.00
_cell.angle_beta   90.00
_cell.angle_gamma   90.00
#
_symmetry.space_group_name_H-M   'P 1'
#
loop_
_entity.id
_entity.type
_entity.pdbx_description
1 polymer ?
#
loop_
_entity_poly.entity_id
_entity_poly.type
_entity_poly.pdbx_seq_one_letter_code
_entity_poly.pdbx_strand_id
1 'polypeptide(L)'
;MKIRTSGQTGEGARRVLSLLVEQPSATVLRPCPGCVKPCACPRNATDCGCGCSPDCPDAARALSSDPARYPVESLVVPLVFALAELRLAVPCWSCEGHLTVAGEWVRVPQVWFYAEDAVLTELLARHLASLRDRGVVEHLWEITVSPYSACEVTTFVIRPVIDPGADARSELERLQQELPVLASGLRASTLAQARSRLKR
;
A
#
# COMPACT_ATOMS: atom_id res chain seq x y z
N MET A 1 -14.84 13.41 25.16
CA MET A 1 -14.02 12.18 25.21
C MET A 1 -12.63 12.53 24.69
N LYS A 2 -11.63 12.69 25.57
CA LYS A 2 -10.24 12.99 25.17
C LYS A 2 -9.57 11.66 24.83
N ILE A 3 -9.35 11.38 23.55
CA ILE A 3 -8.52 10.25 23.13
C ILE A 3 -7.11 10.55 23.62
N ARG A 4 -6.65 9.84 24.65
CA ARG A 4 -5.24 9.84 25.01
C ARG A 4 -4.53 9.13 23.86
N THR A 5 -3.94 9.88 22.94
CA THR A 5 -2.86 9.35 22.12
C THR A 5 -1.78 8.97 23.12
N SER A 6 -1.62 7.66 23.35
CA SER A 6 -0.48 7.10 24.06
C SER A 6 0.75 7.80 23.52
N GLY A 7 1.41 8.62 24.34
CA GLY A 7 2.50 9.45 23.90
C GLY A 7 3.54 8.56 23.24
N GLN A 8 3.60 8.57 21.91
CA GLN A 8 4.68 7.93 21.18
C GLN A 8 5.94 8.63 21.67
N THR A 9 6.71 7.93 22.48
CA THR A 9 8.02 8.41 22.87
C THR A 9 8.82 8.60 21.57
N GLY A 10 9.63 9.66 21.48
CA GLY A 10 10.46 9.90 20.29
C GLY A 10 11.35 8.70 19.93
N GLU A 11 11.63 7.83 20.91
CA GLU A 11 12.35 6.58 20.76
C GLU A 11 11.60 5.55 19.88
N GLY A 12 10.28 5.38 20.07
CA GLY A 12 9.47 4.46 19.26
C GLY A 12 9.45 4.87 17.78
N ALA A 13 9.20 6.16 17.53
CA ALA A 13 9.24 6.74 16.19
C ALA A 13 10.61 6.53 15.53
N ARG A 14 11.71 6.81 16.24
CA ARG A 14 13.07 6.64 15.71
C ARG A 14 13.37 5.18 15.37
N ARG A 15 12.95 4.23 16.21
CA ARG A 15 13.10 2.78 15.94
C ARG A 15 12.39 2.37 14.65
N VAL A 16 11.14 2.77 14.45
CA VAL A 16 10.37 2.44 13.23
C VAL A 16 11.03 3.02 11.98
N LEU A 17 11.51 4.26 12.06
CA LEU A 17 12.22 4.90 10.94
C LEU A 17 13.53 4.16 10.59
N SER A 18 14.30 3.73 11.60
CA SER A 18 15.51 2.92 11.36
C SER A 18 15.16 1.58 10.72
N LEU A 19 14.19 0.84 11.27
CA LEU A 19 13.72 -0.43 10.73
C LEU A 19 13.27 -0.29 9.27
N LEU A 20 12.56 0.79 8.94
CA LEU A 20 12.10 1.09 7.59
C LEU A 20 13.27 1.29 6.61
N VAL A 21 14.29 2.05 7.01
CA VAL A 21 15.48 2.32 6.20
C VAL A 21 16.31 1.07 5.94
N GLU A 22 16.31 0.14 6.89
CA GLU A 22 17.02 -1.14 6.82
C GLU A 22 16.29 -2.21 6.00
N GLN A 23 15.02 -1.99 5.63
CA GLN A 23 14.27 -2.97 4.85
C GLN A 23 14.93 -3.22 3.49
N PRO A 24 15.09 -4.48 3.06
CA PRO A 24 15.63 -4.81 1.75
C PRO A 24 14.71 -4.32 0.61
N SER A 25 15.26 -4.01 -0.56
CA SER A 25 14.46 -3.79 -1.77
C SER A 25 13.82 -5.09 -2.26
N ALA A 26 12.82 -4.97 -3.14
CA ALA A 26 12.22 -6.10 -3.85
C ALA A 26 13.25 -6.97 -4.60
N THR A 27 14.36 -6.36 -5.05
CA THR A 27 15.45 -7.05 -5.74
C THR A 27 16.34 -7.90 -4.82
N VAL A 28 16.35 -7.60 -3.53
CA VAL A 28 17.14 -8.33 -2.52
C VAL A 28 16.28 -9.39 -1.85
N LEU A 29 15.07 -9.03 -1.43
CA LEU A 29 14.11 -9.93 -0.79
C LEU A 29 12.76 -9.76 -1.45
N ARG A 30 12.05 -10.88 -1.66
CA ARG A 30 10.72 -10.89 -2.27
C ARG A 30 9.71 -10.10 -1.43
N PRO A 31 8.86 -9.27 -2.05
CA PRO A 31 7.73 -8.65 -1.34
C PRO A 31 6.57 -9.61 -1.11
N CYS A 32 6.37 -10.57 -2.01
CA CYS A 32 5.25 -11.51 -1.99
C CYS A 32 5.56 -12.75 -1.12
N PRO A 33 4.91 -12.91 0.04
CA PRO A 33 5.24 -13.98 1.00
C PRO A 33 4.91 -15.38 0.46
N GLY A 34 3.92 -15.51 -0.43
CA GLY A 34 3.49 -16.79 -1.01
C GLY A 34 4.21 -17.19 -2.31
N CYS A 35 5.25 -16.46 -2.74
CA CYS A 35 5.87 -16.70 -4.04
C CYS A 35 6.83 -17.89 -4.04
N VAL A 36 6.40 -18.98 -4.66
CA VAL A 36 7.19 -20.22 -4.82
C VAL A 36 7.94 -20.30 -6.15
N LYS A 37 7.77 -19.31 -7.04
CA LYS A 37 8.39 -19.32 -8.37
C LYS A 37 9.92 -19.21 -8.26
N PRO A 38 10.71 -20.10 -8.84
CA PRO A 38 12.16 -19.94 -8.87
C PRO A 38 12.55 -18.63 -9.57
N CYS A 39 13.53 -17.88 -9.04
CA CYS A 39 14.01 -16.69 -9.74
C CYS A 39 14.70 -17.11 -11.05
N ALA A 40 14.51 -16.34 -12.13
CA ALA A 40 15.19 -16.55 -13.42
C ALA A 40 16.70 -16.24 -13.41
N CYS A 41 17.28 -15.86 -12.27
CA CYS A 41 18.73 -15.64 -12.17
C CYS A 41 19.49 -16.96 -12.07
N PRO A 42 20.82 -16.96 -12.25
CA PRO A 42 21.63 -18.18 -12.17
C PRO A 42 21.55 -18.95 -10.85
N ARG A 43 21.14 -18.30 -9.75
CA ARG A 43 20.97 -18.98 -8.45
C ARG A 43 19.74 -19.89 -8.43
N ASN A 44 18.76 -19.67 -9.31
CA ASN A 44 17.50 -20.43 -9.40
C ASN A 44 16.81 -20.63 -8.03
N ALA A 45 17.00 -19.68 -7.11
CA ALA A 45 16.55 -19.82 -5.73
C ALA A 45 15.14 -19.25 -5.55
N THR A 46 14.38 -19.83 -4.63
CA THR A 46 13.00 -19.43 -4.30
C THR A 46 12.93 -18.29 -3.29
N ASP A 47 14.06 -17.91 -2.70
CA ASP A 47 14.20 -16.78 -1.76
C ASP A 47 14.71 -15.51 -2.45
N CYS A 48 15.20 -15.62 -3.69
CA CYS A 48 15.83 -14.51 -4.38
C CYS A 48 14.80 -13.52 -4.95
N GLY A 49 14.95 -12.23 -4.65
CA GLY A 49 14.10 -11.14 -5.15
C GLY A 49 14.47 -10.62 -6.56
N CYS A 50 15.50 -11.17 -7.19
CA CYS A 50 15.90 -10.77 -8.55
C CYS A 50 14.73 -10.83 -9.52
N GLY A 51 14.43 -9.71 -10.20
CA GLY A 51 13.33 -9.66 -11.16
C GLY A 51 11.93 -9.65 -10.57
N CYS A 52 11.76 -9.54 -9.24
CA CYS A 52 10.47 -9.20 -8.67
C CYS A 52 10.05 -7.80 -9.13
N SER A 53 8.84 -7.70 -9.66
CA SER A 53 8.22 -6.48 -10.16
C SER A 53 6.73 -6.48 -9.79
N PRO A 54 6.09 -5.31 -9.60
CA PRO A 54 4.63 -5.23 -9.56
C PRO A 54 3.96 -5.84 -10.80
N ASP A 55 4.64 -5.84 -11.95
CA ASP A 55 4.12 -6.43 -13.21
C ASP A 55 4.30 -7.95 -13.29
N CYS A 56 4.75 -8.61 -12.22
CA CYS A 56 4.88 -10.06 -12.21
C CYS A 56 3.50 -10.72 -12.38
N PRO A 57 3.30 -11.62 -13.37
CA PRO A 57 2.00 -12.25 -13.62
C PRO A 57 1.50 -13.11 -12.45
N ASP A 58 2.41 -13.52 -11.56
CA ASP A 58 2.09 -14.31 -10.37
C ASP A 58 1.84 -13.44 -9.12
N ALA A 59 2.05 -12.12 -9.18
CA ALA A 59 1.95 -11.23 -8.02
C ALA A 59 0.55 -11.24 -7.40
N ALA A 60 -0.50 -11.20 -8.22
CA ALA A 60 -1.89 -11.24 -7.79
C ALA A 60 -2.20 -12.43 -6.86
N ARG A 61 -1.67 -13.61 -7.21
CA ARG A 61 -1.79 -14.83 -6.41
C ARG A 61 -0.82 -14.81 -5.24
N ALA A 62 0.44 -14.48 -5.47
CA ALA A 62 1.48 -14.59 -4.44
C ALA A 62 1.35 -13.57 -3.29
N LEU A 63 0.61 -12.48 -3.49
CA LEU A 63 0.30 -11.46 -2.47
C LEU A 63 -1.00 -11.77 -1.70
N SER A 64 -1.83 -12.69 -2.18
CA SER A 64 -3.06 -13.07 -1.50
C SER A 64 -2.81 -14.16 -0.45
N SER A 65 -3.53 -14.08 0.67
CA SER A 65 -3.59 -15.14 1.68
C SER A 65 -4.47 -16.32 1.25
N ASP A 66 -5.41 -16.11 0.31
CA ASP A 66 -6.24 -17.14 -0.32
C ASP A 66 -6.27 -16.91 -1.85
N PRO A 67 -5.18 -17.27 -2.55
CA PRO A 67 -5.06 -17.02 -3.98
C PRO A 67 -6.04 -17.79 -4.86
N ALA A 68 -6.66 -18.85 -4.33
CA ALA A 68 -7.60 -19.66 -5.07
C ALA A 68 -8.98 -19.01 -5.12
N ARG A 69 -9.41 -18.36 -4.02
CA ARG A 69 -10.72 -17.72 -3.93
C ARG A 69 -10.68 -16.21 -4.12
N TYR A 70 -9.62 -15.56 -3.65
CA TYR A 70 -9.51 -14.11 -3.60
C TYR A 70 -8.11 -13.64 -4.06
N PRO A 71 -7.73 -13.88 -5.33
CA PRO A 71 -6.52 -13.26 -5.87
C PRO A 71 -6.65 -11.73 -5.80
N VAL A 72 -5.52 -11.04 -5.61
CA VAL A 72 -5.51 -9.56 -5.65
C VAL A 72 -5.88 -9.10 -7.06
N GLU A 73 -6.80 -8.15 -7.14
CA GLU A 73 -7.32 -7.64 -8.41
C GLU A 73 -6.22 -6.89 -9.18
N SER A 74 -6.16 -7.08 -10.50
CA SER A 74 -4.98 -6.72 -11.30
C SER A 74 -4.61 -5.24 -11.23
N LEU A 75 -5.59 -4.34 -11.15
CA LEU A 75 -5.34 -2.90 -11.16
C LEU A 75 -4.80 -2.41 -9.82
N VAL A 76 -5.08 -3.12 -8.73
CA VAL A 76 -4.59 -2.77 -7.38
C VAL A 76 -3.30 -3.50 -6.98
N VAL A 77 -2.89 -4.53 -7.73
CA VAL A 77 -1.62 -5.26 -7.50
C VAL A 77 -0.41 -4.35 -7.31
N PRO A 78 -0.16 -3.31 -8.13
CA PRO A 78 1.02 -2.47 -7.97
C PRO A 78 1.09 -1.81 -6.59
N LEU A 79 -0.04 -1.31 -6.08
CA LEU A 79 -0.11 -0.66 -4.77
C LEU A 79 0.07 -1.66 -3.63
N VAL A 80 -0.57 -2.83 -3.72
CA VAL A 80 -0.38 -3.93 -2.75
C VAL A 80 1.07 -4.40 -2.73
N PHE A 81 1.71 -4.54 -3.89
CA PHE A 81 3.12 -4.90 -4.02
C PHE A 81 4.03 -3.86 -3.37
N ALA A 82 3.81 -2.57 -3.64
CA ALA A 82 4.62 -1.48 -3.09
C ALA A 82 4.53 -1.42 -1.56
N LEU A 83 3.35 -1.63 -0.98
CA LEU A 83 3.17 -1.74 0.48
C LEU A 83 3.89 -2.97 1.04
N ALA A 84 3.73 -4.13 0.41
CA ALA A 84 4.40 -5.36 0.81
C ALA A 84 5.94 -5.22 0.78
N GLU A 85 6.48 -4.43 -0.15
CA GLU A 85 7.91 -4.13 -0.23
C GLU A 85 8.42 -3.33 0.99
N LEU A 86 7.57 -2.53 1.62
CA LEU A 86 7.91 -1.82 2.86
C LEU A 86 7.99 -2.74 4.07
N ARG A 87 7.31 -3.90 4.06
CA ARG A 87 7.28 -4.94 5.13
C ARG A 87 6.78 -4.50 6.51
N LEU A 88 6.64 -3.20 6.73
CA LEU A 88 6.08 -2.60 7.93
C LEU A 88 4.62 -2.15 7.72
N ALA A 89 4.16 -2.13 6.47
CA ALA A 89 2.77 -1.91 6.07
C ALA A 89 2.25 -3.18 5.40
N VAL A 90 1.71 -4.10 6.20
CA VAL A 90 1.32 -5.44 5.72
C VAL A 90 -0.09 -5.38 5.12
N PRO A 91 -0.26 -5.54 3.79
CA PRO A 91 -1.59 -5.52 3.19
C PRO A 91 -2.44 -6.68 3.70
N CYS A 92 -3.72 -6.43 3.93
CA CYS A 92 -4.65 -7.44 4.45
C CYS A 92 -5.96 -7.55 3.65
N TRP A 93 -6.36 -6.50 2.96
CA TRP A 93 -7.47 -6.53 2.00
C TRP A 93 -7.27 -5.45 0.95
N SER A 94 -7.81 -5.64 -0.24
CA SER A 94 -7.72 -4.65 -1.33
C SER A 94 -8.93 -4.77 -2.24
N CYS A 95 -9.28 -3.66 -2.88
CA CYS A 95 -10.25 -3.65 -3.96
C CYS A 95 -9.89 -2.59 -5.00
N GLU A 96 -10.09 -2.91 -6.28
CA GLU A 96 -9.88 -1.97 -7.38
C GLU A 96 -11.11 -1.10 -7.69
N GLY A 97 -12.18 -1.25 -6.90
CA GLY A 97 -13.44 -0.53 -7.05
C GLY A 97 -14.40 -1.18 -8.05
N HIS A 98 -15.69 -1.15 -7.74
CA HIS A 98 -16.74 -1.80 -8.51
C HIS A 98 -18.03 -0.99 -8.51
N LEU A 99 -18.75 -1.04 -9.63
CA LEU A 99 -20.10 -0.50 -9.78
C LEU A 99 -21.12 -1.63 -9.94
N THR A 100 -22.38 -1.33 -9.62
CA THR A 100 -23.52 -2.17 -10.00
C THR A 100 -23.75 -2.07 -11.51
N VAL A 101 -24.61 -2.94 -12.04
CA VAL A 101 -25.08 -2.84 -13.43
C VAL A 101 -25.78 -1.51 -13.74
N ALA A 102 -26.36 -0.87 -12.72
CA ALA A 102 -27.01 0.44 -12.82
C ALA A 102 -26.00 1.60 -12.78
N GLY A 103 -24.71 1.33 -12.56
CA GLY A 103 -23.66 2.35 -12.45
C GLY A 103 -23.50 2.94 -11.05
N GLU A 104 -24.09 2.33 -10.03
CA GLU A 104 -23.98 2.81 -8.63
C GLU A 104 -22.74 2.20 -7.95
N TRP A 105 -22.16 2.91 -6.98
CA TRP A 105 -21.01 2.41 -6.22
C TRP A 105 -21.35 1.14 -5.42
N VAL A 106 -20.62 0.05 -5.69
CA VAL A 106 -20.59 -1.12 -4.81
C VAL A 106 -19.44 -0.97 -3.82
N ARG A 107 -18.25 -0.64 -4.33
CA ARG A 107 -17.05 -0.33 -3.55
C ARG A 107 -16.21 0.68 -4.30
N VAL A 108 -15.57 1.58 -3.56
CA VAL A 108 -14.49 2.43 -4.10
C VAL A 108 -13.17 1.64 -4.11
N PRO A 109 -12.17 2.05 -4.90
CA PRO A 109 -10.83 1.47 -4.81
C PRO A 109 -10.18 1.77 -3.46
N GLN A 110 -9.58 0.76 -2.82
CA GLN A 110 -8.97 0.92 -1.49
C GLN A 110 -8.02 -0.22 -1.16
N VAL A 111 -7.03 0.05 -0.32
CA VAL A 111 -6.09 -0.95 0.20
C VAL A 111 -5.97 -0.82 1.72
N TRP A 112 -6.20 -1.93 2.41
CA TRP A 112 -6.14 -2.05 3.85
C TRP A 112 -4.82 -2.69 4.21
N PHE A 113 -4.21 -2.17 5.27
CA PHE A 113 -2.95 -2.69 5.76
C PHE A 113 -2.83 -2.52 7.26
N TYR A 114 -2.05 -3.41 7.87
CA TYR A 114 -1.63 -3.29 9.25
C TYR A 114 -0.32 -2.51 9.32
N ALA A 115 -0.20 -1.63 10.32
CA ALA A 115 1.05 -0.99 10.68
C ALA A 115 1.13 -0.85 12.21
N GLU A 116 2.31 -1.07 12.76
CA GLU A 116 2.52 -1.00 14.21
C GLU A 116 2.56 0.45 14.73
N ASP A 117 2.88 1.42 13.86
CA ASP A 117 3.15 2.79 14.26
C ASP A 117 2.62 3.82 13.26
N ALA A 118 2.05 4.92 13.79
CA ALA A 118 1.49 6.01 13.00
C ALA A 118 2.52 6.81 12.19
N VAL A 119 3.82 6.72 12.52
CA VAL A 119 4.87 7.37 11.74
C VAL A 119 4.90 6.83 10.32
N LEU A 120 4.74 5.52 10.13
CA LEU A 120 4.72 4.93 8.79
C LEU A 120 3.54 5.46 7.97
N THR A 121 2.36 5.53 8.59
CA THR A 121 1.15 6.02 7.92
C THR A 121 1.26 7.50 7.59
N GLU A 122 1.92 8.30 8.43
CA GLU A 122 2.22 9.70 8.13
C GLU A 122 3.16 9.84 6.91
N LEU A 123 4.20 9.01 6.80
CA LEU A 123 5.10 9.02 5.63
C LEU A 123 4.39 8.62 4.34
N LEU A 124 3.51 7.63 4.41
CA LEU A 124 2.66 7.22 3.28
C LEU A 124 1.68 8.33 2.89
N ALA A 125 1.00 8.95 3.85
CA ALA A 125 0.09 10.07 3.60
C ALA A 125 0.81 11.26 2.93
N ARG A 126 2.04 11.57 3.36
CA ARG A 126 2.87 12.59 2.71
C ARG A 126 3.25 12.23 1.28
N HIS A 127 3.49 10.95 1.00
CA HIS A 127 3.73 10.50 -0.38
C HIS A 127 2.50 10.74 -1.25
N LEU A 128 1.31 10.33 -0.80
CA LEU A 128 0.05 10.54 -1.51
C LEU A 128 -0.23 12.04 -1.76
N ALA A 129 -0.07 12.87 -0.71
CA ALA A 129 -0.19 14.32 -0.84
C ALA A 129 0.79 14.89 -1.88
N SER A 130 2.04 14.43 -1.89
CA SER A 130 3.04 14.90 -2.86
C SER A 130 2.72 14.54 -4.32
N LEU A 131 1.96 13.47 -4.58
CA LEU A 131 1.50 13.13 -5.92
C LEU A 131 0.43 14.13 -6.38
N ARG A 132 -0.52 14.45 -5.49
CA ARG A 132 -1.57 15.44 -5.76
C ARG A 132 -1.01 16.84 -5.92
N ASP A 133 -0.11 17.28 -5.04
CA ASP A 133 0.51 18.61 -5.09
C ASP A 133 1.28 18.85 -6.39
N ARG A 134 1.79 17.78 -7.01
CA ARG A 134 2.47 17.81 -8.31
C ARG A 134 1.53 17.63 -9.51
N GLY A 135 0.22 17.47 -9.28
CA GLY A 135 -0.77 17.20 -10.32
C GLY A 135 -0.60 15.85 -11.01
N VAL A 136 0.07 14.88 -10.37
CA VAL A 136 0.29 13.54 -10.93
C VAL A 136 -0.95 12.66 -10.75
N VAL A 137 -1.74 12.94 -9.72
CA VAL A 137 -3.09 12.40 -9.51
C VAL A 137 -4.05 13.57 -9.32
N GLU A 138 -5.29 13.40 -9.79
CA GLU A 138 -6.36 14.39 -9.66
C GLU A 138 -7.02 14.28 -8.27
N HIS A 139 -7.26 13.05 -7.82
CA HIS A 139 -8.04 12.79 -6.62
C HIS A 139 -7.22 12.97 -5.34
N LEU A 140 -7.91 13.36 -4.27
CA LEU A 140 -7.34 13.27 -2.93
C LEU A 140 -7.40 11.82 -2.45
N TRP A 141 -6.23 11.23 -2.25
CA TRP A 141 -6.08 9.95 -1.56
C TRP A 141 -5.66 10.17 -0.12
N GLU A 142 -6.37 9.54 0.80
CA GLU A 142 -6.16 9.66 2.24
C GLU A 142 -5.85 8.32 2.88
N ILE A 143 -5.24 8.38 4.08
CA ILE A 143 -5.08 7.23 4.95
C ILE A 143 -5.94 7.44 6.18
N THR A 144 -6.89 6.53 6.38
CA THR A 144 -7.82 6.56 7.53
C THR A 144 -7.65 5.31 8.37
N VAL A 145 -8.07 5.37 9.64
CA VAL A 145 -8.17 4.19 10.49
C VAL A 145 -9.46 3.46 10.14
N SER A 146 -9.37 2.15 9.86
CA SER A 146 -10.55 1.33 9.63
C SER A 146 -11.40 1.28 10.90
N PRO A 147 -12.72 1.57 10.82
CA PRO A 147 -13.62 1.42 11.96
C PRO A 147 -13.85 -0.04 12.34
N TYR A 148 -13.57 -0.96 11.42
CA TYR A 148 -13.66 -2.40 11.62
C TYR A 148 -12.26 -2.97 11.74
N SER A 149 -11.87 -3.31 12.97
CA SER A 149 -10.70 -4.16 13.23
C SER A 149 -11.21 -5.46 13.84
N ALA A 150 -11.06 -6.57 13.10
CA ALA A 150 -11.36 -7.90 13.62
C ALA A 150 -10.27 -8.42 14.57
N CYS A 151 -9.14 -7.70 14.62
CA CYS A 151 -7.95 -8.03 15.40
C CYS A 151 -7.58 -6.85 16.30
N GLU A 152 -6.79 -7.11 17.34
CA GLU A 152 -6.24 -6.08 18.25
C GLU A 152 -5.23 -5.13 17.56
N VAL A 153 -4.94 -5.37 16.27
CA VAL A 153 -4.03 -4.56 15.46
C VAL A 153 -4.80 -3.46 14.74
N THR A 154 -4.30 -2.23 14.85
CA THR A 154 -4.87 -1.09 14.11
C THR A 154 -4.74 -1.33 12.62
N THR A 155 -5.87 -1.24 11.92
CA THR A 155 -5.94 -1.38 10.47
C THR A 155 -6.10 0.00 9.85
N PHE A 156 -5.30 0.30 8.85
CA PHE A 156 -5.35 1.54 8.09
C PHE A 156 -5.86 1.27 6.68
N VAL A 157 -6.44 2.29 6.04
CA VAL A 157 -7.02 2.19 4.70
C VAL A 157 -6.54 3.36 3.85
N ILE A 158 -5.88 3.06 2.73
CA ILE A 158 -5.70 4.02 1.62
C ILE A 158 -6.98 4.02 0.79
N ARG A 159 -7.61 5.18 0.64
CA ARG A 159 -8.85 5.34 -0.13
C ARG A 159 -8.93 6.74 -0.77
N PRO A 160 -9.66 6.91 -1.87
CA PRO A 160 -9.94 8.22 -2.42
C PRO A 160 -11.06 8.92 -1.63
N VAL A 161 -11.04 10.25 -1.67
CA VAL A 161 -12.18 11.07 -1.28
C VAL A 161 -13.04 11.30 -2.52
N ILE A 162 -14.26 10.74 -2.51
CA ILE A 162 -15.20 10.82 -3.63
C ILE A 162 -16.11 12.02 -3.46
N ASP A 163 -16.33 12.77 -4.54
CA ASP A 163 -17.41 13.75 -4.62
C ASP A 163 -18.75 13.02 -4.83
N PRO A 164 -19.72 13.14 -3.91
CA PRO A 164 -21.04 12.50 -4.07
C PRO A 164 -21.80 12.92 -5.33
N GLY A 165 -21.46 14.05 -5.96
CA GLY A 165 -22.10 14.55 -7.17
C GLY A 165 -21.48 14.07 -8.48
N ALA A 166 -20.34 13.38 -8.44
CA ALA A 166 -19.60 13.00 -9.64
C ALA A 166 -20.19 11.74 -10.33
N ASP A 167 -19.97 11.62 -11.64
CA ASP A 167 -20.38 10.44 -12.42
C ASP A 167 -19.56 9.21 -12.02
N ALA A 168 -20.18 8.27 -11.30
CA ALA A 168 -19.49 7.14 -10.69
C ALA A 168 -18.68 6.29 -11.69
N ARG A 169 -19.11 6.19 -12.95
CA ARG A 169 -18.41 5.42 -13.99
C ARG A 169 -17.13 6.11 -14.43
N SER A 170 -17.21 7.38 -14.83
CA SER A 170 -16.04 8.19 -15.16
C SER A 170 -15.06 8.25 -13.99
N GLU A 171 -15.57 8.44 -12.77
CA GLU A 171 -14.74 8.50 -11.56
C GLU A 171 -14.02 7.18 -11.29
N LEU A 172 -14.71 6.03 -11.36
CA LEU A 172 -14.08 4.73 -11.15
C LEU A 172 -12.92 4.50 -12.13
N GLU A 173 -13.12 4.82 -13.41
CA GLU A 173 -12.08 4.66 -14.42
C GLU A 173 -10.83 5.49 -14.09
N ARG A 174 -11.00 6.76 -13.70
CA ARG A 174 -9.88 7.62 -13.29
C ARG A 174 -9.18 7.11 -12.04
N LEU A 175 -9.94 6.70 -11.03
CA LEU A 175 -9.37 6.19 -9.78
C LEU A 175 -8.57 4.89 -10.01
N GLN A 176 -9.07 4.01 -10.89
CA GLN A 176 -8.36 2.80 -11.29
C GLN A 176 -7.05 3.11 -12.03
N GLN A 177 -7.04 4.13 -12.88
CA GLN A 177 -5.83 4.59 -13.57
C GLN A 177 -4.79 5.20 -12.62
N GLU A 178 -5.23 5.79 -11.50
CA GLU A 178 -4.33 6.34 -10.48
C GLU A 178 -3.67 5.27 -9.60
N LEU A 179 -4.27 4.09 -9.40
CA LEU A 179 -3.72 3.02 -8.55
C LEU A 179 -2.23 2.68 -8.83
N PRO A 180 -1.79 2.42 -10.08
CA PRO A 180 -0.37 2.21 -10.38
C PRO A 180 0.48 3.46 -10.13
N VAL A 181 -0.08 4.66 -10.27
CA VAL A 181 0.60 5.93 -10.01
C VAL A 181 0.85 6.12 -8.51
N LEU A 182 -0.09 5.76 -7.66
CA LEU A 182 0.08 5.77 -6.20
C LEU A 182 1.19 4.83 -5.73
N ALA A 183 1.38 3.71 -6.42
CA ALA A 183 2.46 2.77 -6.15
C ALA A 183 3.82 3.31 -6.61
N SER A 184 3.84 4.14 -7.65
CA SER A 184 5.05 4.60 -8.31
C SER A 184 5.91 5.47 -7.40
N GLY A 185 7.09 4.98 -7.06
CA GLY A 185 8.03 5.69 -6.19
C GLY A 185 7.61 5.75 -4.72
N LEU A 186 6.55 5.04 -4.31
CA LEU A 186 6.07 4.98 -2.92
C LEU A 186 7.22 4.62 -1.97
N ARG A 187 7.89 3.50 -2.22
CA ARG A 187 9.04 3.09 -1.41
C ARG A 187 10.15 4.13 -1.38
N ALA A 188 10.57 4.60 -2.55
CA ALA A 188 11.68 5.55 -2.64
C ALA A 188 11.37 6.85 -1.86
N SER A 189 10.16 7.38 -1.99
CA SER A 189 9.69 8.56 -1.26
C SER A 189 9.65 8.30 0.24
N THR A 190 9.03 7.21 0.69
CA THR A 190 8.91 6.85 2.10
C THR A 190 10.28 6.67 2.76
N LEU A 191 11.24 6.01 2.09
CA LEU A 191 12.61 5.87 2.58
C LEU A 191 13.36 7.21 2.64
N ALA A 192 13.21 8.07 1.63
CA ALA A 192 13.84 9.38 1.61
C ALA A 192 13.34 10.27 2.76
N GLN A 193 12.03 10.28 3.00
CA GLN A 193 11.43 10.99 4.11
C GLN A 193 11.91 10.44 5.47
N ALA A 194 11.98 9.11 5.61
CA ALA A 194 12.46 8.48 6.84
C ALA A 194 13.92 8.86 7.17
N ARG A 195 14.81 8.78 6.17
CA ARG A 195 16.22 9.21 6.30
C ARG A 195 16.33 10.68 6.67
N SER A 196 15.48 11.55 6.10
CA SER A 196 15.48 12.97 6.44
C SER A 196 15.10 13.22 7.90
N ARG A 197 14.21 12.41 8.48
CA ARG A 197 13.80 12.54 9.89
C ARG A 197 14.85 12.01 10.85
N LEU A 198 15.55 10.92 10.51
CA LEU A 198 16.61 10.35 11.35
C LEU A 198 17.83 11.27 11.54
N LYS A 199 18.04 12.21 10.60
CA LYS A 199 19.12 13.21 10.63
C LYS A 199 18.81 14.44 11.48
N ARG A 200 17.54 14.68 11.82
CA ARG A 200 17.13 15.75 12.73
C ARG A 200 17.27 15.30 14.17
#